data_AF-A0A3C1CDI4-F1
#
_entry.id   AF-A0A3C1CDI4-F1
#
_cell.length_a   1.000
_cell.length_b   1.000
_cell.length_c   1.000
_cell.angle_alpha   90.00
_cell.angle_beta   90.00
_cell.angle_gamma   90.00
#
_symmetry.space_group_name_H-M   'P 1'
#
loop_
_entity.id
_entity.type
_entity.pdbx_description
1 polymer ?
#
loop_
_entity_poly.entity_id
_entity_poly.type
_entity_poly.pdbx_seq_one_letter_code
_entity_poly.pdbx_strand_id
1 'polypeptide(L)'
;GVDTRKWIFLTGRKDSLYSMARLSYTIDDPANNLKSIDDDFLHTQFWALIDRNGDVRKIYDGLDDREVKKLIEDARKLLVNDANFK
;
A
#
# COMPACT_ATOMS: atom_id res chain seq x y z
N GLY A 1 6.32 -4.02 21.31
CA GLY A 1 6.05 -2.65 20.82
C GLY A 1 6.38 -2.57 19.34
N VAL A 2 5.98 -1.50 18.66
CA VAL A 2 6.28 -1.31 17.23
C VAL A 2 7.74 -0.89 17.05
N ASP A 3 8.44 -1.48 16.07
CA ASP A 3 9.78 -1.04 15.65
C ASP A 3 9.66 0.02 14.55
N THR A 4 9.92 1.27 14.91
CA THR A 4 9.81 2.43 14.00
C THR A 4 10.89 2.46 12.92
N ARG A 5 11.87 1.56 12.94
CA ARG A 5 12.80 1.36 11.82
C ARG A 5 12.20 0.51 10.70
N LYS A 6 11.09 -0.19 10.98
CA LYS A 6 10.38 -1.05 10.03
C LYS A 6 9.01 -0.48 9.67
N TRP A 7 8.33 0.11 10.65
CA TRP A 7 6.99 0.66 10.49
C TRP A 7 7.06 2.19 10.55
N ILE A 8 6.86 2.81 9.38
CA ILE A 8 6.75 4.25 9.24
C ILE A 8 5.28 4.59 9.07
N PHE A 9 4.71 5.29 10.05
CA PHE A 9 3.33 5.77 9.98
C PHE A 9 3.32 7.21 9.45
N LEU A 10 2.48 7.45 8.45
CA LEU A 10 2.32 8.76 7.82
C LEU A 10 0.99 9.38 8.24
N THR A 11 0.99 10.69 8.40
CA THR A 11 -0.21 11.50 8.71
C THR A 11 -0.10 12.86 8.03
N GLY A 12 -1.19 13.63 7.99
CA GLY A 12 -1.24 14.91 7.29
C GLY A 12 -2.66 15.36 6.97
N ARG A 13 -2.79 16.26 5.99
CA ARG A 13 -4.10 16.75 5.53
C ARG A 13 -4.88 15.63 4.84
N LYS A 14 -6.18 15.53 5.14
CA LYS A 14 -7.08 14.46 4.65
C LYS A 14 -7.09 14.37 3.12
N ASP A 15 -7.21 15.50 2.44
CA ASP A 15 -7.20 15.61 0.98
C ASP A 15 -5.94 14.97 0.36
N SER A 16 -4.78 15.27 0.92
CA SER A 16 -3.48 14.87 0.43
C SER A 16 -3.25 13.36 0.63
N LEU A 17 -3.67 12.84 1.80
CA LEU A 17 -3.62 11.40 2.08
C LEU A 17 -4.56 10.61 1.16
N TYR A 18 -5.75 11.12 0.89
CA TYR A 18 -6.75 10.45 0.05
C TYR A 18 -6.33 10.46 -1.42
N SER A 19 -5.82 11.58 -1.93
CA SER A 19 -5.25 11.65 -3.28
C SER A 19 -4.11 10.65 -3.47
N MET A 20 -3.20 10.54 -2.50
CA MET A 20 -2.09 9.58 -2.56
C MET A 20 -2.60 8.13 -2.58
N ALA A 21 -3.51 7.76 -1.69
CA ALA A 21 -4.03 6.40 -1.61
C ALA A 21 -4.86 6.00 -2.85
N ARG A 22 -5.68 6.92 -3.37
CA ARG A 22 -6.54 6.71 -4.56
C ARG A 22 -5.76 6.72 -5.87
N LEU A 23 -4.88 7.69 -6.07
CA LEU A 23 -4.23 7.95 -7.36
C LEU A 23 -2.86 7.31 -7.48
N SER A 24 -2.08 7.28 -6.39
CA SER A 24 -0.70 6.78 -6.44
C SER A 24 -0.61 5.30 -6.14
N TYR A 25 -1.43 4.79 -5.23
CA TYR A 25 -1.39 3.38 -4.83
C TYR A 25 -2.58 2.55 -5.33
N THR A 26 -3.65 3.20 -5.82
CA THR A 26 -4.84 2.55 -6.40
C THR A 26 -5.47 1.51 -5.47
N ILE A 27 -5.43 1.74 -4.15
CA ILE A 27 -5.89 0.78 -3.12
C ILE A 27 -7.32 1.11 -2.63
N ASP A 28 -7.99 2.06 -3.27
CA ASP A 28 -9.33 2.48 -2.84
C ASP A 28 -10.43 1.51 -3.29
N ASP A 29 -11.43 1.34 -2.43
CA ASP A 29 -12.64 0.60 -2.73
C ASP A 29 -13.62 1.52 -3.48
N PRO A 30 -13.96 1.23 -4.76
CA PRO A 30 -14.88 2.05 -5.53
C PRO A 30 -16.26 2.24 -4.87
N ALA A 31 -16.65 1.35 -3.95
CA ALA A 31 -17.91 1.40 -3.23
C ALA A 31 -17.97 2.53 -2.17
N ASN A 32 -16.83 3.12 -1.78
CA ASN A 32 -16.75 4.18 -0.76
C ASN A 32 -16.73 5.61 -1.35
N ASN A 33 -17.08 5.79 -2.63
CA ASN A 33 -17.19 7.13 -3.24
C ASN A 33 -18.43 7.90 -2.72
N LEU A 34 -18.35 8.40 -1.48
CA LEU A 34 -19.34 9.30 -0.90
C LEU A 34 -19.22 10.73 -1.48
N LYS A 35 -20.34 11.47 -1.44
CA LYS A 35 -20.53 12.78 -2.09
C LYS A 35 -19.73 13.95 -1.48
N SER A 36 -19.08 13.76 -0.32
CA SER A 36 -18.31 14.78 0.40
C SER A 36 -17.07 14.16 1.06
N ILE A 37 -15.90 14.77 0.87
CA ILE A 37 -14.64 14.28 1.44
C ILE A 37 -14.61 14.32 2.97
N ASP A 38 -15.46 15.14 3.59
CA ASP A 38 -15.54 15.25 5.05
C ASP A 38 -16.20 14.02 5.68
N ASP A 39 -17.20 13.44 4.99
CA ASP A 39 -17.91 12.23 5.42
C ASP A 39 -17.27 10.94 4.90
N ASP A 40 -16.33 11.05 3.95
CA ASP A 40 -15.63 9.92 3.34
C ASP A 40 -14.54 9.38 4.28
N PHE A 41 -14.57 8.07 4.56
CA PHE A 41 -13.58 7.36 5.36
C PHE A 41 -12.89 6.30 4.51
N LEU A 42 -11.65 6.59 4.11
CA LEU A 42 -10.85 5.69 3.30
C LEU A 42 -10.23 4.61 4.19
N HIS A 43 -10.77 3.40 4.09
CA HIS A 43 -10.22 2.20 4.71
C HIS A 43 -10.20 1.07 3.71
N THR A 44 -9.08 0.35 3.65
CA THR A 44 -8.88 -0.75 2.72
C THR A 44 -8.10 -1.87 3.39
N GLN A 45 -8.50 -3.09 3.08
CA GLN A 45 -7.79 -4.30 3.48
C GLN A 45 -6.62 -4.62 2.56
N PHE A 46 -6.55 -3.97 1.40
CA PHE A 46 -5.56 -4.29 0.39
C PHE A 46 -4.21 -3.64 0.68
N TRP A 47 -3.12 -4.36 0.40
CA TRP A 47 -1.74 -3.92 0.60
C TRP A 47 -1.03 -3.85 -0.75
N ALA A 48 -0.33 -2.76 -1.02
CA ALA A 48 0.49 -2.61 -2.22
C ALA A 48 1.96 -2.99 -1.96
N LEU A 49 2.51 -3.83 -2.83
CA LEU A 49 3.95 -4.05 -2.95
C LEU A 49 4.53 -3.02 -3.91
N ILE A 50 5.38 -2.15 -3.39
CA ILE A 50 6.03 -1.07 -4.14
C ILE A 50 7.51 -1.39 -4.24
N ASP A 51 8.12 -1.15 -5.39
CA ASP A 51 9.56 -1.33 -5.57
C ASP A 51 10.37 -0.07 -5.28
N ARG A 52 11.69 -0.12 -5.51
CA ARG A 52 12.61 1.00 -5.23
C ARG A 52 12.42 2.22 -6.13
N ASN A 53 11.80 2.05 -7.30
CA ASN A 53 11.48 3.16 -8.20
C ASN A 53 10.16 3.85 -7.82
N GLY A 54 9.42 3.29 -6.86
CA GLY A 54 8.12 3.80 -6.44
C GLY A 54 6.96 3.21 -7.24
N ASP A 55 7.20 2.19 -8.07
CA ASP A 55 6.16 1.56 -8.88
C ASP A 55 5.39 0.52 -8.04
N VAL A 56 4.05 0.58 -8.08
CA VAL A 56 3.20 -0.49 -7.53
C VAL A 56 3.35 -1.72 -8.41
N ARG A 57 3.96 -2.78 -7.87
CA ARG A 57 4.18 -4.05 -8.58
C ARG A 57 2.97 -4.96 -8.50
N LYS A 58 2.28 -4.98 -7.34
CA LYS A 58 1.06 -5.77 -7.14
C LYS A 58 0.30 -5.31 -5.89
N ILE A 59 -1.01 -5.52 -5.89
CA ILE A 59 -1.91 -5.35 -4.73
C ILE A 59 -2.34 -6.74 -4.23
N TYR A 60 -2.42 -6.90 -2.91
CA TYR A 60 -2.76 -8.16 -2.22
C TYR A 60 -3.85 -7.90 -1.19
N ASP A 61 -4.73 -8.87 -0.94
CA ASP A 61 -5.65 -8.85 0.18
C ASP A 61 -4.91 -9.16 1.49
N GLY A 62 -4.91 -8.20 2.43
CA GLY A 62 -4.29 -8.35 3.74
C GLY A 62 -5.09 -9.23 4.71
N LEU A 63 -6.32 -9.62 4.38
CA LEU A 63 -7.12 -10.57 5.17
C LEU A 63 -7.01 -12.01 4.67
N ASP A 64 -6.47 -12.25 3.47
CA ASP A 64 -6.19 -13.61 2.97
C ASP A 64 -4.73 -14.02 3.27
N ASP A 65 -4.55 -14.94 4.22
CA ASP A 65 -3.25 -15.48 4.62
C ASP A 65 -2.40 -16.00 3.44
N ARG A 66 -3.04 -16.50 2.38
CA ARG A 66 -2.33 -17.00 1.20
C ARG A 66 -1.73 -15.85 0.40
N GLU A 67 -2.47 -14.75 0.27
CA GLU A 67 -2.00 -13.55 -0.39
C GLU A 67 -0.91 -12.85 0.42
N VAL A 68 -1.03 -12.82 1.75
CA VAL A 68 0.03 -12.30 2.64
C VAL A 68 1.32 -13.11 2.50
N LYS A 69 1.25 -14.45 2.47
CA LYS A 69 2.44 -15.29 2.22
C LYS A 69 3.04 -14.98 0.85
N LYS A 70 2.20 -14.82 -0.16
CA LYS A 70 2.63 -14.51 -1.53
C LYS A 70 3.30 -13.15 -1.63
N LEU A 71 2.78 -12.13 -0.96
CA LEU A 71 3.39 -10.81 -0.83
C LEU A 71 4.81 -10.90 -0.28
N ILE A 72 5.01 -11.67 0.80
CA ILE A 72 6.34 -11.83 1.42
C ILE A 72 7.32 -12.51 0.45
N GLU A 73 6.87 -13.54 -0.28
CA GLU A 73 7.70 -14.20 -1.30
C GLU A 73 8.08 -13.27 -2.45
N ASP A 74 7.12 -12.51 -2.97
CA ASP A 74 7.34 -11.61 -4.09
C ASP A 74 8.24 -10.43 -3.68
N ALA A 75 8.08 -9.90 -2.45
CA ALA A 75 8.98 -8.90 -1.88
C ALA A 75 10.42 -9.42 -1.77
N ARG A 76 10.62 -10.66 -1.33
CA ARG A 76 11.96 -11.30 -1.31
C ARG A 76 12.56 -11.42 -2.70
N LYS A 77 11.75 -11.79 -3.70
CA LYS A 77 12.21 -11.88 -5.10
C LYS A 77 12.62 -10.53 -5.65
N LEU A 78 11.86 -9.47 -5.37
CA LEU A 78 12.24 -8.11 -5.77
C LEU A 78 13.59 -7.70 -5.18
N LEU A 79 13.81 -7.96 -3.88
CA LEU A 79 15.09 -7.66 -3.23
C LEU A 79 16.28 -8.44 -3.81
N VAL A 80 16.07 -9.68 -4.26
CA VAL A 80 17.11 -10.51 -4.89
C VAL A 80 17.36 -10.11 -6.34
N ASN A 81 16.31 -9.83 -7.12
CA ASN A 81 16.41 -9.52 -8.54
C ASN A 81 16.91 -8.08 -8.80
N ASP A 82 16.71 -7.17 -7.85
CA ASP A 82 17.34 -5.83 -7.84
C ASP A 82 18.86 -5.90 -7.55
N ALA A 83 19.45 -7.08 -7.31
CA ALA A 83 20.89 -7.25 -7.04
C ALA A 83 21.81 -6.94 -8.25
N ASN A 84 21.26 -6.50 -9.39
CA ASN A 84 22.03 -5.87 -10.47
C ASN A 84 22.29 -4.37 -10.25
N PHE A 85 22.04 -3.84 -9.05
CA PHE A 85 22.28 -2.44 -8.73
C PHE A 85 23.74 -2.21 -8.30
N LYS A 86 24.52 -1.64 -9.23
CA LYS A 86 25.61 -0.71 -8.90
C LYS A 86 25.01 0.61 -8.41
#